data_AF-A0A7C4T9S5-F1
#
_entry.id   AF-A0A7C4T9S5-F1
#
_cell.length_a   1.000
_cell.length_b   1.000
_cell.length_c   1.000
_cell.angle_alpha   90.00
_cell.angle_beta   90.00
_cell.angle_gamma   90.00
#
_symmetry.space_group_name_H-M   'P 1'
#
loop_
_entity.id
_entity.type
_entity.pdbx_description
1 polymer ?
#
loop_
_entity_poly.entity_id
_entity_poly.type
_entity_poly.pdbx_seq_one_letter_code
_entity_poly.pdbx_strand_id
1 'polypeptide(L)' 'MQIGCGATTKEIRGRPYLYFWHYEERGGRRVQIYTYVGSARSPVARGRLSELIADYYDRVEQELRRRREDALARSLPG' A
#
# COMPACT_ATOMS: atom_id res chain seq x y z
N MET A 1 4.37 1.03 13.12
CA MET A 1 4.08 0.98 11.67
C MET A 1 3.24 -0.25 11.40
N GLN A 2 2.08 -0.08 10.76
CA GLN A 2 1.27 -1.21 10.30
C GLN A 2 1.45 -1.31 8.80
N ILE A 3 2.04 -2.42 8.36
CA ILE A 3 2.25 -2.73 6.95
C ILE A 3 1.05 -3.54 6.50
N GLY A 4 0.48 -3.15 5.37
CA GLY A 4 -0.63 -3.86 4.78
C GLY A 4 -1.18 -3.10 3.60
N CYS A 5 -1.33 -3.83 2.51
CA CYS A 5 -2.08 -3.41 1.35
C CYS A 5 -2.92 -4.57 0.82
N GLY A 6 -3.83 -4.26 -0.08
CA GLY A 6 -4.61 -5.27 -0.78
C GLY A 6 -5.55 -4.65 -1.80
N ALA A 7 -6.42 -5.50 -2.32
CA ALA A 7 -7.45 -5.09 -3.25
C ALA A 7 -8.83 -5.34 -2.63
N THR A 8 -9.80 -4.53 -3.02
CA THR A 8 -11.22 -4.82 -2.82
C THR A 8 -11.99 -4.48 -4.08
N THR A 9 -13.09 -5.18 -4.31
CA THR A 9 -14.04 -4.81 -5.36
C THR A 9 -15.23 -4.12 -4.72
N LYS A 10 -15.71 -3.03 -5.34
CA LYS A 10 -16.98 -2.40 -4.99
C LYS A 10 -17.91 -2.45 -6.19
N GLU A 11 -19.15 -2.85 -5.97
CA GLU A 11 -20.17 -2.81 -7.01
C GLU A 11 -20.88 -1.46 -7.00
N ILE A 12 -20.95 -0.81 -8.16
CA ILE A 12 -21.67 0.45 -8.35
C ILE A 12 -22.54 0.31 -9.59
N ARG A 13 -23.86 0.42 -9.42
CA ARG A 13 -24.85 0.30 -10.52
C ARG A 13 -24.64 -0.98 -11.35
N GLY A 14 -24.43 -2.13 -10.68
CA GLY A 14 -24.24 -3.44 -11.31
C GLY A 14 -22.89 -3.65 -11.99
N ARG A 15 -21.93 -2.74 -11.81
CA ARG A 15 -20.59 -2.81 -12.39
C ARG A 15 -19.54 -2.97 -11.27
N PRO A 16 -18.66 -3.99 -11.34
CA PRO A 16 -17.61 -4.18 -10.35
C PRO A 16 -16.39 -3.30 -10.64
N TYR A 17 -15.90 -2.61 -9.62
CA TYR A 17 -14.78 -1.69 -9.68
C TYR A 17 -13.70 -2.07 -8.67
N LEU A 18 -12.44 -2.10 -9.12
CA LEU A 18 -11.28 -2.39 -8.30
C LEU A 18 -10.82 -1.15 -7.54
N TYR A 19 -10.54 -1.36 -6.26
CA TYR A 19 -9.87 -0.42 -5.39
C TYR A 19 -8.64 -1.09 -4.80
N PHE A 20 -7.52 -0.40 -4.89
CA PHE A 20 -6.33 -0.70 -4.11
C PHE A 20 -6.47 -0.03 -2.74
N TRP A 21 -6.18 -0.74 -1.67
CA TRP A 21 -6.11 -0.16 -0.33
C TRP A 21 -4.76 -0.39 0.30
N HIS A 22 -4.32 0.55 1.11
CA HIS A 22 -3.11 0.40 1.91
C HIS A 22 -3.15 1.27 3.17
N TYR A 23 -2.32 0.93 4.14
CA TYR A 23 -2.09 1.80 5.29
C TYR A 23 -1.07 2.90 4.96
N GLU A 24 -1.36 4.09 5.46
CA GLU A 24 -0.43 5.22 5.58
C GLU A 24 -0.34 5.68 7.04
N GLU A 25 0.82 6.22 7.39
CA GLU A 25 1.04 6.95 8.63
C GLU A 25 0.88 8.45 8.35
N ARG A 26 -0.13 9.09 8.95
CA ARG A 26 -0.36 10.54 8.83
C ARG A 26 -0.45 11.15 10.22
N GLY A 27 0.55 11.95 10.59
CA GLY A 27 0.57 12.65 11.89
C GLY A 27 0.45 11.71 13.09
N GLY A 28 1.13 10.56 13.05
CA GLY A 28 1.06 9.54 14.12
C GLY A 28 -0.25 8.73 14.16
N ARG A 29 -1.20 9.01 13.26
CA ARG A 29 -2.44 8.23 13.12
C ARG A 29 -2.38 7.32 11.92
N ARG A 30 -2.95 6.12 12.08
CA ARG A 30 -3.16 5.14 11.02
C ARG A 30 -4.33 5.56 10.15
N VAL A 31 -4.12 5.65 8.84
CA VAL A 31 -5.20 5.87 7.87
C VAL A 31 -5.16 4.78 6.82
N GLN A 32 -6.30 4.16 6.55
CA GLN A 32 -6.46 3.25 5.42
C GLN A 32 -6.93 4.06 4.21
N ILE A 33 -6.09 4.11 3.18
CA ILE A 33 -6.35 4.83 1.94
C ILE A 33 -6.92 3.86 0.92
N TYR A 34 -7.90 4.31 0.14
CA TYR A 34 -8.51 3.56 -0.95
C TYR A 34 -8.34 4.34 -2.26
N THR A 35 -7.67 3.75 -3.23
CA THR A 35 -7.43 4.30 -4.55
C THR A 35 -8.25 3.54 -5.57
N TYR A 36 -9.11 4.25 -6.31
CA TYR A 36 -9.83 3.67 -7.44
C TYR A 36 -8.84 3.30 -8.56
N VAL A 37 -8.90 2.06 -9.03
CA VAL A 37 -7.98 1.55 -10.06
C VAL A 37 -8.66 1.46 -11.42
N GLY A 38 -9.90 0.98 -11.47
CA GLY A 38 -10.63 0.78 -12.71
C GLY A 38 -11.74 -0.26 -12.59
N SER A 39 -12.36 -0.60 -13.72
CA SER A 39 -13.30 -1.73 -13.80
C SER A 39 -12.58 -3.05 -13.52
N ALA A 40 -13.18 -3.94 -12.71
CA ALA A 40 -12.63 -5.27 -12.47
C ALA A 40 -12.57 -6.14 -13.74
N ARG A 41 -13.39 -5.81 -14.74
CA ARG A 41 -13.40 -6.50 -16.03
C ARG A 41 -12.28 -6.02 -16.96
N SER A 42 -11.61 -4.90 -16.68
CA SER A 42 -10.53 -4.37 -17.52
C SER A 42 -9.19 -5.07 -17.22
N PRO A 43 -8.55 -5.72 -18.21
CA PRO A 43 -7.21 -6.29 -18.04
C PRO A 43 -6.16 -5.23 -17.66
N VAL A 44 -6.25 -4.04 -18.25
CA VAL A 44 -5.37 -2.90 -17.94
C VAL A 44 -5.50 -2.49 -16.46
N ALA A 45 -6.73 -2.46 -15.93
CA ALA A 45 -6.94 -2.13 -14.51
C ALA A 45 -6.37 -3.21 -13.58
N ARG A 46 -6.39 -4.49 -13.98
CA ARG A 46 -5.74 -5.56 -13.21
C ARG A 46 -4.22 -5.45 -13.24
N GLY A 47 -3.63 -5.14 -14.39
CA GLY A 47 -2.19 -4.86 -14.52
C GLY A 47 -1.77 -3.73 -13.60
N ARG A 48 -2.48 -2.60 -13.65
CA ARG A 48 -2.25 -1.46 -12.76
C ARG A 48 -2.39 -1.80 -11.28
N LEU A 49 -3.34 -2.66 -10.91
CA LEU A 49 -3.49 -3.10 -9.52
C LEU A 49 -2.25 -3.88 -9.04
N SER A 50 -1.71 -4.76 -9.88
CA SER A 50 -0.49 -5.51 -9.57
C SER A 50 0.71 -4.57 -9.38
N GLU A 51 0.85 -3.57 -10.25
CA GLU A 51 1.89 -2.53 -10.13
C GLU A 51 1.77 -1.78 -8.80
N LEU A 52 0.56 -1.32 -8.43
CA LEU A 52 0.34 -0.61 -7.16
C LEU A 52 0.69 -1.46 -5.93
N ILE A 53 0.47 -2.77 -5.98
CA ILE A 53 0.84 -3.69 -4.90
C ILE A 53 2.37 -3.82 -4.82
N ALA A 54 3.05 -3.99 -5.96
CA ALA A 54 4.50 -4.07 -6.01
C ALA A 54 5.15 -2.78 -5.48
N ASP A 55 4.73 -1.62 -6.01
CA ASP A 55 5.22 -0.30 -5.61
C ASP A 55 5.05 -0.05 -4.10
N TYR A 56 3.95 -0.52 -3.52
CA TYR A 56 3.73 -0.41 -2.07
C TYR A 56 4.76 -1.20 -1.27
N TYR A 57 5.02 -2.45 -1.65
CA TYR A 57 5.97 -3.29 -0.93
C TYR A 57 7.41 -2.80 -1.10
N ASP A 58 7.79 -2.35 -2.29
CA ASP A 58 9.12 -1.78 -2.53
C ASP A 58 9.37 -0.56 -1.63
N ARG A 59 8.38 0.34 -1.55
CA ARG A 59 8.45 1.51 -0.66
C ARG A 59 8.50 1.12 0.82
N VAL A 60 7.73 0.13 1.24
CA VAL A 60 7.74 -0.38 2.62
C VAL A 60 9.09 -1.02 2.95
N GLU A 61 9.70 -1.77 2.03
CA GLU A 61 11.00 -2.38 2.24
C GLU A 61 12.08 -1.32 2.46
N GLN A 62 12.10 -0.28 1.64
CA GLN A 62 13.03 0.85 1.79
C GLN A 62 12.85 1.55 3.15
N GLU A 63 11.60 1.77 3.57
CA GLU A 63 11.30 2.39 4.86
C GLU A 63 11.73 1.52 6.04
N LEU A 64 11.47 0.21 5.96
CA LEU A 64 11.92 -0.77 6.97
C LEU A 64 13.44 -0.80 7.08
N ARG A 65 14.14 -0.77 5.93
CA ARG A 65 15.61 -0.76 5.88
C ARG A 65 16.17 0.46 6.59
N ARG A 66 15.65 1.65 6.27
CA ARG A 66 16.02 2.91 6.92
C ARG A 66 15.76 2.88 8.43
N ARG A 67 14.56 2.45 8.86
CA ARG A 67 14.22 2.35 10.29
C ARG A 67 15.13 1.38 11.04
N ARG A 68 15.53 0.28 10.40
CA ARG A 68 16.47 -0.69 10.96
C ARG A 68 17.85 -0.06 11.16
N GLU A 69 18.37 0.63 10.16
CA GLU A 69 19.65 1.35 10.25
C GLU A 69 19.64 2.39 11.38
N ASP A 70 18.60 3.21 11.44
CA ASP A 70 18.43 4.21 12.50
C ASP A 70 18.34 3.58 13.90
N ALA A 71 17.65 2.44 14.03
CA ALA A 71 17.51 1.73 15.30
C ALA A 71 18.84 1.14 15.76
N LEU A 72 19.63 0.57 14.83
CA LEU A 72 20.96 0.04 15.12
C LEU A 72 21.92 1.16 15.55
N ALA A 73 21.95 2.27 14.82
CA ALA A 73 22.80 3.42 15.14
C ALA A 73 22.50 4.02 16.53
N ARG A 74 21.23 3.99 16.96
CA ARG A 74 20.85 4.45 18.31
C ARG A 74 21.17 3.46 19.42
N SER A 75 21.24 2.16 19.11
CA SER A 75 21.34 1.09 20.12
C SER A 75 22.76 0.60 20.35
N LEU A 76 23.67 0.80 19.40
CA LEU A 76 25.08 0.45 19.54
C LEU A 76 25.86 1.69 19.99
N PRO A 77 26.47 1.70 21.18
CA PRO A 77 27.40 2.76 21.55
C PRO A 77 28.62 2.72 20.62
N GLY A 78 29.12 3.90 20.26
CA GLY A 78 30.37 4.06 19.51
C GLY A 78 31.58 3.60 20.31
#